data_AF-A0A3D4UV33-F1
#
_entry.id   AF-A0A3D4UV33-F1
#
_cell.length_a   1.000
_cell.length_b   1.000
_cell.length_c   1.000
_cell.angle_alpha   90.00
_cell.angle_beta   90.00
_cell.angle_gamma   90.00
#
_symmetry.space_group_name_H-M   'P 1'
#
loop_
_entity.id
_entity.type
_entity.pdbx_description
1 polymer ?
#
loop_
_entity_poly.entity_id
_entity_poly.type
_entity_poly.pdbx_seq_one_letter_code
_entity_poly.pdbx_strand_id
1 'polypeptide(L)' 'MIWTVELAAALDEAPFPANREELIEWAERNGLPSQVIINLEELEELDEGENTIYENIEDIWPDYIQKV' A
#
# COMPACT_ATOMS: atom_id res chain seq x y z
N MET A 1 0.18 10.55 4.92
CA MET A 1 -0.51 9.69 3.94
C MET A 1 -1.68 10.41 3.29
N ILE A 2 -1.81 10.34 1.95
CA ILE A 2 -2.95 10.86 1.17
C ILE A 2 -3.52 9.73 0.31
N TRP A 3 -4.62 9.11 0.73
CA TRP A 3 -5.28 8.02 0.00
C TRP A 3 -6.57 8.44 -0.69
N THR A 4 -6.84 7.84 -1.84
CA THR A 4 -8.15 7.81 -2.50
C THR A 4 -8.48 6.37 -2.86
N VAL A 5 -9.75 6.10 -3.19
CA VAL A 5 -10.19 4.76 -3.61
C VAL A 5 -9.40 4.28 -4.83
N GLU A 6 -9.08 5.16 -5.78
CA GLU A 6 -8.29 4.82 -6.96
C GLU A 6 -6.83 4.48 -6.63
N LEU A 7 -6.22 5.19 -5.66
CA LEU A 7 -4.85 4.91 -5.23
C LEU A 7 -4.77 3.57 -4.49
N ALA A 8 -5.76 3.27 -3.66
CA ALA A 8 -5.83 2.01 -2.93
C ALA A 8 -6.14 0.84 -3.87
N ALA A 9 -7.07 1.00 -4.82
CA ALA A 9 -7.38 0.00 -5.83
C ALA A 9 -6.16 -0.37 -6.71
N ALA A 10 -5.18 0.53 -6.85
CA ALA A 10 -3.94 0.22 -7.55
C ALA A 10 -3.14 -0.91 -6.88
N LEU A 11 -3.32 -1.12 -5.57
CA LEU A 11 -2.69 -2.18 -4.80
C LEU A 11 -3.54 -3.46 -4.72
N ASP A 12 -4.75 -3.53 -5.29
CA ASP A 12 -5.57 -4.76 -5.26
C ASP A 12 -4.86 -5.97 -5.91
N GLU A 13 -4.01 -5.73 -6.90
CA GLU A 13 -3.21 -6.76 -7.59
C GLU A 13 -1.81 -6.95 -6.97
N ALA A 14 -1.50 -6.25 -5.87
CA ALA A 14 -0.23 -6.37 -5.18
C ALA A 14 -0.08 -7.77 -4.55
N PRO A 15 1.16 -8.24 -4.36
CA PRO A 15 1.44 -9.62 -3.95
C PRO A 15 1.31 -9.77 -2.43
N PHE A 16 0.16 -9.39 -1.85
CA PHE A 16 -0.12 -9.62 -0.45
C PHE A 16 -0.16 -11.13 -0.11
N PRO A 17 0.21 -11.55 1.11
CA PRO A 17 0.76 -10.73 2.19
C PRO A 17 2.18 -10.26 1.89
N ALA A 18 2.48 -8.99 2.18
CA ALA A 18 3.77 -8.37 1.88
C ALA A 18 4.14 -7.31 2.91
N ASN A 19 5.44 -7.09 3.10
CA ASN A 19 5.92 -5.96 3.89
C ASN A 19 5.95 -4.67 3.05
N ARG A 20 6.20 -3.53 3.70
CA ARG A 20 6.25 -2.21 3.05
C ARG A 20 7.25 -2.16 1.88
N GLU A 21 8.47 -2.68 2.06
CA GLU A 21 9.51 -2.64 1.01
C GLU A 21 9.10 -3.44 -0.22
N GLU A 22 8.55 -4.64 -0.03
CA GLU A 22 8.04 -5.50 -1.10
C GLU A 22 6.91 -4.81 -1.89
N LEU A 23 6.03 -4.07 -1.20
CA LEU A 23 4.96 -3.30 -1.84
C LEU A 23 5.50 -2.11 -2.62
N ILE A 24 6.52 -1.40 -2.11
CA ILE A 24 7.18 -0.30 -2.82
C ILE A 24 7.85 -0.81 -4.09
N GLU A 25 8.67 -1.87 -3.99
CA GLU A 25 9.35 -2.47 -5.14
C GLU A 25 8.34 -2.94 -6.20
N TRP A 26 7.24 -3.56 -5.76
CA TRP A 26 6.18 -3.98 -6.66
C TRP A 26 5.49 -2.78 -7.32
N ALA A 27 5.19 -1.72 -6.57
CA ALA A 27 4.55 -0.51 -7.08
C ALA A 27 5.43 0.18 -8.13
N GLU A 28 6.72 0.30 -7.89
CA GLU A 28 7.69 0.86 -8.84
C GLU A 28 7.79 0.01 -10.11
N ARG A 29 7.90 -1.32 -9.97
CA ARG A 29 8.03 -2.23 -11.12
C ARG A 29 6.80 -2.22 -12.03
N ASN A 30 5.62 -2.06 -11.45
CA ASN A 30 4.36 -2.00 -12.19
C ASN A 30 3.99 -0.58 -12.63
N GLY A 31 4.79 0.43 -12.28
CA GLY A 31 4.57 1.82 -12.69
C GLY A 31 3.32 2.44 -12.07
N LEU A 32 3.03 2.10 -10.81
CA LEU A 32 1.92 2.69 -10.06
C LEU A 32 2.11 4.21 -9.90
N PRO A 33 1.03 4.97 -9.63
CA PRO A 33 1.13 6.40 -9.38
C PRO A 33 2.13 6.71 -8.26
N SER A 34 2.97 7.73 -8.44
CA SER A 34 3.99 8.11 -7.44
C SER A 34 3.41 8.39 -6.06
N GLN A 35 2.15 8.86 -5.99
CA GLN A 35 1.46 9.06 -4.71
C GLN A 35 1.27 7.76 -3.92
N VAL A 36 1.11 6.60 -4.58
CA VAL A 36 1.05 5.29 -3.90
C VAL A 36 2.40 4.99 -3.25
N ILE A 37 3.50 5.18 -3.98
CA ILE A 37 4.86 4.95 -3.47
C ILE A 37 5.14 5.86 -2.27
N ILE A 38 4.86 7.17 -2.40
CA ILE A 38 5.03 8.14 -1.31
C ILE A 38 4.21 7.73 -0.08
N ASN A 39 2.95 7.31 -0.26
CA ASN A 39 2.14 6.86 0.86
C ASN A 39 2.70 5.60 1.53
N LEU A 40 3.25 4.65 0.76
CA LEU A 40 3.87 3.44 1.29
C LEU A 40 5.17 3.77 2.05
N GLU A 41 6.01 4.68 1.53
CA GLU A 41 7.21 5.18 2.21
C GLU A 41 6.85 5.85 3.55
N GLU A 42 5.79 6.67 3.57
CA GLU A 42 5.29 7.33 4.78
C GLU A 42 4.74 6.35 5.85
N LEU A 43 4.49 5.07 5.52
CA LEU A 43 4.08 4.06 6.52
C LEU A 43 5.18 3.80 7.55
N GLU A 44 6.46 4.00 7.21
CA GLU A 44 7.57 3.86 8.16
C GLU A 44 7.53 4.90 9.29
N GLU A 45 7.09 6.12 8.99
CA GLU A 45 7.06 7.18 10.00
C GLU A 45 5.92 6.99 11.00
N LEU A 46 4.92 6.18 10.65
CA LEU A 46 3.69 6.00 11.42
C LEU A 46 3.63 4.66 12.16
N ASP A 47 4.45 3.67 11.78
CA ASP A 47 4.42 2.31 12.33
C ASP A 47 5.83 1.72 12.51
N GLU A 48 5.98 0.61 13.25
CA GLU A 48 7.23 -0.20 13.27
C GLU A 48 7.37 -1.01 11.95
N GLY A 49 7.16 -0.34 10.81
CA GLY A 49 6.66 -0.89 9.55
C GLY A 49 7.61 -1.74 8.72
N GLU A 50 8.89 -1.85 9.10
CA GLU A 50 9.85 -2.68 8.34
C GLU A 50 9.56 -4.18 8.54
N ASN A 51 9.02 -4.56 9.70
CA ASN A 51 8.66 -5.96 10.01
C ASN A 51 7.15 -6.22 10.00
N THR A 52 6.35 -5.22 9.63
CA THR A 52 4.89 -5.37 9.56
C THR A 52 4.51 -6.01 8.24
N ILE A 53 3.77 -7.12 8.33
CA ILE A 53 3.19 -7.80 7.18
C ILE A 53 1.76 -7.31 7.01
N TYR A 54 1.45 -6.76 5.85
CA TYR A 54 0.10 -6.37 5.47
C TYR A 54 -0.54 -7.54 4.71
N GLU A 55 -1.74 -7.96 5.10
CA GLU A 55 -2.48 -9.05 4.46
C GLU A 55 -3.27 -8.55 3.24
N ASN A 56 -3.58 -7.26 3.18
CA ASN A 56 -4.26 -6.60 2.07
C ASN A 56 -4.17 -5.07 2.20
N ILE A 57 -4.75 -4.35 1.23
CA ILE A 57 -4.78 -2.87 1.21
C ILE A 57 -5.61 -2.26 2.36
N GLU A 58 -6.58 -2.97 2.93
CA GLU A 58 -7.39 -2.48 4.06
C GLU A 58 -6.55 -2.40 5.35
N ASP A 59 -5.50 -3.21 5.49
CA ASP A 59 -4.55 -3.10 6.61
C ASP A 59 -3.70 -1.82 6.53
N ILE A 60 -3.51 -1.29 5.31
CA ILE A 60 -2.76 -0.06 5.03
C ILE A 60 -3.68 1.16 5.07
N TRP A 61 -4.89 1.03 4.51
CA TRP A 61 -5.91 2.07 4.51
C TRP A 61 -7.31 1.48 4.74
N PRO A 62 -7.78 1.47 6.00
CA PRO A 62 -9.05 0.84 6.39
C PRO A 62 -10.31 1.42 5.74
N ASP A 63 -10.24 2.63 5.19
CA ASP A 63 -11.37 3.26 4.50
C ASP A 63 -11.58 2.71 3.07
N TYR A 64 -10.68 1.85 2.59
CA TYR A 64 -10.84 1.16 1.32
C TYR A 64 -11.90 0.06 1.43
N ILE A 65 -13.17 0.45 1.32
CA ILE A 65 -14.26 -0.50 1.21
C ILE A 65 -14.31 -0.97 -0.25
N GLN A 66 -13.81 -2.17 -0.55
CA GLN A 66 -14.08 -2.80 -1.85
C GLN A 66 -15.61 -2.82 -2.02
N LYS A 67 -16.11 -2.21 -3.10
CA LYS A 67 -17.54 -2.26 -3.41
C LYS A 67 -17.94 -3.72 -3.56
N VAL A 68 -18.68 -4.22 -2.57
CA VAL A 68 -19.41 -5.50 -2.60
C VAL A 68 -20.28 -5.58 -3.85
#